data_AF-A0A1I2AC21-F1
#
_entry.id   AF-A0A1I2AC21-F1
#
_cell.length_a   1.000
_cell.length_b   1.000
_cell.length_c   1.000
_cell.angle_alpha   90.00
_cell.angle_beta   90.00
_cell.angle_gamma   90.00
#
_symmetry.space_group_name_H-M   'P 1'
#
loop_
_entity.id
_entity.type
_entity.pdbx_description
1 polymer ?
#
loop_
_entity_poly.entity_id
_entity_poly.type
_entity_poly.pdbx_seq_one_letter_code
_entity_poly.pdbx_strand_id
1 'polypeptide(L)'
;MQRYNAIDCLKGISCIAVILIHFNFSGNYGIVASTLSKFSVPFFFFVSGFFFNWDETKKKILHVLNLIINAEVFYVIFTILYNLLFFSQNRLFSVLEKRITFDHFLRFLIANHPLIYGHLWFMFSLLYIYILFYLIYTITPPPGILRNLKTIRPHM
;
A
#
# COMPACT_ATOMS: atom_id res chain seq x y z
N MET A 1 11.46 -21.09 0.73
CA MET A 1 10.38 -20.84 -0.26
C MET A 1 10.95 -21.01 -1.65
N GLN A 2 10.23 -21.70 -2.53
CA GLN A 2 10.59 -21.81 -3.95
C GLN A 2 10.39 -20.46 -4.65
N ARG A 3 11.34 -20.06 -5.51
CA ARG A 3 11.26 -18.81 -6.27
C ARG A 3 10.51 -19.03 -7.58
N TYR A 4 9.54 -18.17 -7.87
CA TYR A 4 8.71 -18.25 -9.08
C TYR A 4 9.10 -17.16 -10.07
N ASN A 5 9.95 -17.50 -11.04
CA ASN A 5 10.48 -16.53 -12.01
C ASN A 5 9.39 -15.86 -12.84
N ALA A 6 8.31 -16.58 -13.19
CA ALA A 6 7.17 -16.01 -13.91
C ALA A 6 6.45 -14.92 -13.09
N ILE A 7 6.28 -15.14 -11.78
CA ILE A 7 5.68 -14.15 -10.88
C ILE A 7 6.61 -12.94 -10.75
N ASP A 8 7.92 -13.14 -10.67
CA ASP A 8 8.88 -12.04 -10.60
C ASP A 8 8.90 -11.20 -11.89
N CYS A 9 8.80 -11.84 -13.06
CA CYS A 9 8.65 -11.14 -14.34
C CYS A 9 7.34 -10.33 -14.39
N LEU A 10 6.22 -10.95 -14.01
CA LEU A 10 4.91 -10.28 -13.96
C LEU A 10 4.87 -9.12 -12.96
N LYS A 11 5.57 -9.20 -11.82
CA LYS A 11 5.75 -8.07 -10.90
C LYS A 11 6.46 -6.91 -11.61
N GLY A 12 7.52 -7.19 -12.36
CA GLY A 12 8.23 -6.17 -13.15
C GLY A 12 7.32 -5.48 -14.16
N ILE A 13 6.54 -6.26 -14.93
CA ILE A 13 5.55 -5.73 -15.88
C ILE A 13 4.49 -4.91 -15.14
N SER A 14 4.02 -5.39 -13.99
CA SER A 14 3.01 -4.71 -13.18
C SER A 14 3.51 -3.38 -12.63
N CYS A 15 4.79 -3.27 -12.26
CA CYS A 15 5.40 -1.99 -11.85
C CYS A 15 5.33 -0.95 -12.98
N ILE A 16 5.62 -1.35 -14.22
CA ILE A 16 5.52 -0.46 -15.38
C ILE A 16 4.05 -0.07 -15.62
N ALA A 17 3.13 -1.03 -15.54
CA ALA A 17 1.70 -0.77 -15.68
C ALA A 17 1.18 0.23 -14.63
N VAL A 18 1.62 0.17 -13.37
CA VAL A 18 1.24 1.18 -12.35
C VAL A 18 1.67 2.60 -12.78
N ILE A 19 2.85 2.75 -13.37
CA ILE A 19 3.31 4.04 -13.90
C ILE A 19 2.37 4.50 -15.02
N LEU A 20 1.99 3.60 -15.95
CA LEU A 20 1.10 3.90 -17.07
C LEU A 20 -0.32 4.28 -16.65
N ILE A 21 -0.85 3.75 -15.53
CA ILE A 21 -2.15 4.17 -14.99
C ILE A 21 -2.08 5.63 -14.52
N HIS A 22 -0.95 6.05 -13.98
CA HIS A 22 -0.76 7.37 -13.39
C HIS A 22 -0.30 8.43 -14.37
N PHE A 23 0.29 8.02 -15.49
CA PHE A 23 0.59 8.91 -16.58
C PHE A 23 -0.66 9.12 -17.44
N ASN A 24 -1.29 10.29 -17.31
CA ASN A 24 -2.49 10.64 -18.07
C ASN A 24 -2.13 10.96 -19.53
N PHE A 25 -1.89 9.92 -20.34
CA PHE A 25 -1.78 10.06 -21.79
C PHE A 25 -3.11 10.54 -22.37
N SER A 26 -3.07 11.55 -23.24
CA SER A 26 -4.26 12.05 -23.93
C SER A 26 -4.64 11.16 -25.12
N GLY A 27 -5.92 11.19 -25.48
CA GLY A 27 -6.45 10.47 -26.64
C GLY A 27 -6.69 8.97 -26.44
N ASN A 28 -7.10 8.30 -27.51
CA ASN A 28 -7.55 6.91 -27.47
C ASN A 28 -6.46 5.94 -27.01
N TYR A 29 -5.21 6.18 -27.39
CA TYR A 29 -4.07 5.36 -26.96
C TYR A 29 -3.87 5.39 -25.44
N GLY A 30 -4.08 6.54 -24.81
CA GLY A 30 -3.98 6.66 -23.35
C GLY A 30 -5.06 5.88 -22.61
N ILE A 31 -6.30 5.90 -23.15
CA ILE A 31 -7.41 5.11 -22.59
C ILE A 31 -7.10 3.62 -22.66
N VAL A 32 -6.61 3.14 -23.82
CA VAL A 32 -6.25 1.72 -24.00
C VAL A 32 -5.11 1.33 -23.06
N ALA A 33 -4.02 2.12 -23.02
CA ALA A 33 -2.88 1.85 -22.16
C ALA A 33 -3.24 1.83 -20.67
N SER A 34 -4.01 2.82 -20.21
CA SER A 34 -4.51 2.89 -18.83
C SER A 34 -5.41 1.70 -18.51
N THR A 35 -6.34 1.36 -19.40
CA THR A 35 -7.29 0.27 -19.19
C THR A 35 -6.59 -1.08 -19.10
N LEU A 36 -5.67 -1.36 -20.00
CA LEU A 36 -4.87 -2.58 -19.95
C LEU A 36 -4.03 -2.63 -18.67
N SER A 37 -3.45 -1.50 -18.25
CA SER A 37 -2.55 -1.44 -17.10
C SER A 37 -3.24 -1.65 -15.75
N LYS A 38 -4.56 -1.45 -15.66
CA LYS A 38 -5.36 -1.62 -14.42
C LYS A 38 -5.23 -3.01 -13.78
N PHE A 39 -4.82 -4.04 -14.53
CA PHE A 39 -4.59 -5.39 -13.99
C PHE A 39 -3.48 -5.44 -12.91
N SER A 40 -2.55 -4.48 -12.93
CA SER A 40 -1.41 -4.44 -12.02
C SER A 40 -1.82 -4.42 -10.54
N VAL A 41 -2.85 -3.64 -10.20
CA VAL A 41 -3.34 -3.51 -8.82
C VAL A 41 -3.92 -4.83 -8.27
N PRO A 42 -4.90 -5.50 -8.92
CA PRO A 42 -5.37 -6.81 -8.46
C PRO A 42 -4.27 -7.88 -8.49
N PHE A 43 -3.32 -7.80 -9.42
CA PHE A 43 -2.16 -8.71 -9.43
C PHE A 43 -1.28 -8.53 -8.19
N PHE A 44 -1.00 -7.30 -7.75
CA PHE A 44 -0.24 -7.07 -6.52
C PHE A 44 -0.98 -7.60 -5.28
N PHE A 45 -2.30 -7.42 -5.19
CA PHE A 45 -3.09 -8.04 -4.12
C PHE A 45 -3.01 -9.57 -4.16
N PHE A 46 -3.12 -10.17 -5.34
CA PHE A 46 -2.97 -11.61 -5.51
C PHE A 46 -1.60 -12.10 -5.02
N VAL A 47 -0.51 -11.46 -5.44
CA VAL A 47 0.85 -11.82 -5.01
C VAL A 47 1.01 -11.67 -3.49
N SER A 48 0.52 -10.57 -2.90
CA SER A 48 0.57 -10.33 -1.46
C SER A 48 -0.16 -11.42 -0.66
N GLY A 49 -1.32 -11.87 -1.14
CA GLY A 49 -2.10 -12.96 -0.57
C GLY A 49 -1.51 -14.35 -0.82
N PHE A 50 -0.97 -14.60 -2.02
CA PHE A 50 -0.39 -15.89 -2.39
C PHE A 50 0.82 -16.25 -1.52
N PHE A 51 1.67 -15.28 -1.22
CA PHE A 51 2.81 -15.46 -0.30
C PHE A 51 2.45 -15.13 1.15
N PHE A 52 1.17 -15.08 1.52
CA PHE A 52 0.74 -14.74 2.88
C PHE A 52 1.00 -15.90 3.85
N ASN A 53 1.55 -15.56 5.02
CA ASN A 53 1.75 -16.49 6.12
C ASN A 53 1.26 -15.82 7.41
N TRP A 54 0.39 -16.50 8.15
CA TRP A 54 -0.25 -15.99 9.37
C TRP A 54 0.77 -15.59 10.43
N ASP A 55 1.81 -16.41 10.63
CA ASP A 55 2.85 -16.17 11.63
C ASP A 55 3.71 -14.93 11.32
N GLU A 56 3.79 -14.55 10.04
CA GLU A 56 4.56 -13.41 9.58
C GLU A 56 3.72 -12.15 9.36
N THR A 57 2.41 -12.20 9.62
CA THR A 57 1.48 -11.08 9.38
C THR A 57 1.95 -9.80 10.07
N LYS A 58 2.39 -9.87 11.34
CA LYS A 58 2.94 -8.72 12.08
C LYS A 58 4.15 -8.12 11.37
N LYS A 59 5.08 -8.97 10.89
CA LYS A 59 6.28 -8.51 10.17
C LYS A 59 5.91 -7.84 8.86
N LYS A 60 4.93 -8.38 8.13
CA LYS A 60 4.40 -7.77 6.89
C LYS A 60 3.73 -6.42 7.14
N ILE A 61 2.93 -6.29 8.21
CA ILE A 61 2.32 -5.01 8.61
C ILE A 61 3.41 -3.98 8.87
N LEU A 62 4.41 -4.30 9.70
CA LEU A 62 5.52 -3.40 10.01
C LEU A 62 6.33 -3.04 8.76
N HIS A 63 6.56 -3.99 7.86
CA HIS A 63 7.24 -3.75 6.60
C HIS A 63 6.47 -2.77 5.70
N VAL A 64 5.17 -2.99 5.51
CA VAL A 64 4.32 -2.08 4.71
C VAL A 64 4.23 -0.70 5.37
N LEU A 65 4.09 -0.63 6.69
CA LEU A 65 4.14 0.64 7.44
C LEU A 65 5.45 1.38 7.20
N ASN A 66 6.58 0.69 7.26
CA ASN A 66 7.89 1.29 7.00
C ASN A 66 7.99 1.82 5.56
N LEU A 67 7.47 1.09 4.56
CA LEU A 67 7.44 1.57 3.18
C LEU A 67 6.57 2.82 3.03
N ILE A 68 5.40 2.84 3.66
CA ILE A 68 4.50 4.00 3.67
C ILE A 68 5.20 5.22 4.29
N ILE A 69 5.79 5.07 5.49
CA ILE A 69 6.47 6.15 6.20
C ILE A 69 7.62 6.70 5.35
N ASN A 70 8.47 5.83 4.79
CA ASN A 70 9.59 6.27 3.95
C ASN A 70 9.10 6.99 2.69
N ALA A 71 8.03 6.52 2.06
CA ALA A 71 7.44 7.18 0.91
C ALA A 71 6.86 8.56 1.27
N GLU A 72 6.07 8.65 2.35
CA GLU A 72 5.49 9.93 2.82
C GLU A 72 6.59 10.94 3.18
N VAL A 73 7.63 10.54 3.91
CA VAL A 73 8.77 11.40 4.23
C VAL A 73 9.46 11.89 2.96
N PHE A 74 9.72 11.00 2.00
CA PHE A 74 10.28 11.38 0.71
C PHE A 74 9.41 12.41 -0.01
N TYR A 75 8.09 12.21 -0.06
CA TYR A 75 7.16 13.12 -0.71
C TYR A 75 7.06 14.48 -0.01
N VAL A 76 7.10 14.52 1.32
CA VAL A 76 7.13 15.77 2.09
C VAL A 76 8.40 16.55 1.78
N ILE A 77 9.57 15.90 1.81
CA ILE A 77 10.85 16.52 1.46
C ILE A 77 10.82 17.04 0.02
N PHE A 78 10.39 16.20 -0.93
CA PHE A 78 10.27 16.58 -2.33
C PHE A 78 9.35 17.79 -2.52
N THR A 79 8.20 17.81 -1.84
CA THR A 79 7.25 18.92 -1.88
C THR A 79 7.87 20.21 -1.35
N ILE A 80 8.61 20.14 -0.24
CA ILE A 80 9.30 21.30 0.33
C ILE A 80 10.36 21.81 -0.65
N LEU A 81 11.24 20.94 -1.17
CA LEU A 81 12.28 21.31 -2.12
C LEU A 81 11.71 21.92 -3.40
N TYR A 82 10.69 21.30 -3.99
CA TYR A 82 10.04 21.81 -5.19
C TYR A 82 9.45 23.21 -4.97
N ASN A 83 8.77 23.44 -3.84
CA ASN A 83 8.21 24.75 -3.56
C ASN A 83 9.29 25.80 -3.23
N LEU A 84 10.41 25.42 -2.60
CA LEU A 84 11.53 26.33 -2.37
C LEU A 84 12.23 26.76 -3.66
N LEU A 85 12.31 25.86 -4.65
CA LEU A 85 12.98 26.13 -5.93
C LEU A 85 12.10 26.90 -6.91
N PHE A 86 10.79 26.68 -6.91
CA PHE A 86 9.89 27.20 -7.95
C PHE A 86 8.85 28.23 -7.47
N PHE A 87 8.67 28.42 -6.15
CA PHE A 87 7.66 29.34 -5.59
C PHE A 87 8.18 30.17 -4.39
N SER A 88 7.45 31.25 -4.05
CA SER A 88 7.73 32.09 -2.87
C SER A 88 7.32 31.40 -1.55
N GLN A 89 8.07 31.65 -0.48
CA GLN A 89 7.91 31.03 0.86
C GLN A 89 6.47 31.12 1.41
N ASN A 90 5.72 32.17 1.08
CA ASN A 90 4.35 32.37 1.57
C ASN A 90 3.35 31.33 1.06
N ARG A 91 3.65 30.58 -0.02
CA ARG A 91 2.79 29.50 -0.52
C ARG A 91 3.02 28.17 0.20
N LEU A 92 4.20 27.92 0.78
CA LEU A 92 4.53 26.66 1.46
C LEU A 92 3.60 26.36 2.64
N PHE A 93 3.47 27.32 3.57
CA PHE A 93 2.64 27.16 4.76
C PHE A 93 1.16 26.93 4.40
N SER A 94 0.66 27.65 3.40
CA SER A 94 -0.73 27.50 2.94
C SER A 94 -1.05 26.14 2.31
N VAL A 95 -0.05 25.45 1.74
CA VAL A 95 -0.21 24.12 1.14
C VAL A 95 -0.16 23.02 2.21
N LEU A 96 0.69 23.18 3.23
CA LEU A 96 0.80 22.22 4.34
C LEU A 96 -0.44 22.25 5.22
N GLU A 97 -0.94 23.44 5.57
CA GLU A 97 -2.13 23.61 6.42
C GLU A 97 -3.40 23.01 5.77
N LYS A 98 -3.55 23.15 4.45
CA LYS A 98 -4.65 22.55 3.69
C LYS A 98 -4.58 21.02 3.58
N ARG A 99 -3.39 20.44 3.68
CA ARG A 99 -3.18 18.99 3.53
C ARG A 99 -3.21 18.25 4.87
N ILE A 100 -2.82 18.91 5.95
CA ILE A 100 -2.81 18.36 7.31
C ILE A 100 -4.01 18.90 8.09
N THR A 101 -5.21 18.57 7.62
CA THR A 101 -6.45 18.90 8.32
C THR A 101 -7.06 17.64 8.93
N PHE A 102 -7.70 17.77 10.09
CA PHE A 102 -8.34 16.65 10.78
C PHE A 102 -9.40 15.93 9.92
N ASP A 103 -10.16 16.66 9.09
CA ASP A 103 -11.11 16.07 8.13
C ASP A 103 -10.42 15.17 7.09
N HIS A 104 -9.28 15.60 6.54
CA HIS A 104 -8.50 14.81 5.60
C HIS A 104 -7.90 13.56 6.27
N PHE A 105 -7.49 13.67 7.53
CA PHE A 105 -7.02 12.53 8.31
C PHE A 105 -8.12 11.50 8.58
N LEU A 106 -9.35 11.94 8.89
CA LEU A 106 -10.50 11.05 9.06
C LEU A 106 -10.91 10.38 7.74
N ARG A 107 -10.95 11.13 6.63
CA ARG A 107 -11.22 10.58 5.29
C ARG A 107 -10.17 9.57 4.87
N PHE A 108 -8.92 9.81 5.22
CA PHE A 108 -7.87 8.82 5.06
C PHE A 108 -8.14 7.57 5.89
N LEU A 109 -8.37 7.71 7.21
CA LEU A 109 -8.51 6.57 8.12
C LEU A 109 -9.72 5.66 7.79
N ILE A 110 -10.83 6.24 7.34
CA ILE A 110 -12.09 5.52 7.11
C ILE A 110 -12.26 5.14 5.64
N ALA A 111 -12.05 6.10 4.72
CA ALA A 111 -12.32 5.90 3.30
C ALA A 111 -11.06 5.53 2.50
N ASN A 112 -9.92 5.34 3.17
CA ASN A 112 -8.62 5.13 2.54
C ASN A 112 -8.30 6.19 1.48
N HIS A 113 -8.78 7.43 1.67
CA HIS A 113 -8.51 8.51 0.73
C HIS A 113 -7.03 8.91 0.84
N PRO A 114 -6.28 9.04 -0.28
CA PRO A 114 -4.87 9.40 -0.21
C PRO A 114 -4.67 10.75 0.51
N LEU A 115 -3.75 10.78 1.48
CA LEU A 115 -3.44 11.99 2.27
C LEU A 115 -2.75 13.06 1.40
N ILE A 116 -1.68 12.67 0.71
CA ILE A 116 -0.85 13.61 -0.05
C ILE A 116 -0.84 13.27 -1.54
N TYR A 117 -0.61 12.00 -1.88
CA TYR A 117 -0.50 11.52 -3.26
C TYR A 117 -1.33 10.27 -3.51
N GLY A 118 -2.08 10.27 -4.61
CA GLY A 118 -2.94 9.14 -5.01
C GLY A 118 -2.19 7.83 -5.24
N HIS A 119 -0.89 7.90 -5.54
CA HIS A 119 -0.06 6.72 -5.83
C HIS A 119 0.15 5.80 -4.63
N LEU A 120 0.07 6.31 -3.38
CA LEU A 120 0.22 5.49 -2.19
C LEU A 120 -1.06 4.73 -1.79
N TRP A 121 -2.19 5.03 -2.44
CA TRP A 121 -3.49 4.45 -2.10
C TRP A 121 -3.45 2.93 -1.96
N PHE A 122 -2.79 2.25 -2.90
CA PHE A 122 -2.63 0.80 -2.87
C PHE A 122 -1.91 0.31 -1.61
N MET A 123 -0.85 1.00 -1.17
CA MET A 123 -0.07 0.60 0.00
C MET A 123 -0.90 0.69 1.28
N PHE A 124 -1.72 1.73 1.40
CA PHE A 124 -2.65 1.86 2.52
C PHE A 124 -3.77 0.81 2.46
N SER A 125 -4.33 0.51 1.28
CA SER A 125 -5.28 -0.59 1.12
C SER A 125 -4.68 -1.92 1.58
N LEU A 126 -3.42 -2.20 1.19
CA LEU A 126 -2.71 -3.42 1.57
C LEU A 126 -2.48 -3.50 3.08
N LEU A 127 -2.14 -2.37 3.71
CA LEU A 127 -2.01 -2.28 5.16
C LEU A 127 -3.34 -2.59 5.86
N TYR A 128 -4.46 -2.04 5.38
CA TYR A 128 -5.79 -2.24 5.97
C TYR A 128 -6.19 -3.71 5.92
N ILE A 129 -5.94 -4.36 4.78
CA ILE A 129 -6.22 -5.78 4.60
C ILE A 129 -5.37 -6.63 5.55
N TYR A 130 -4.08 -6.34 5.72
CA TYR A 130 -3.25 -7.08 6.68
C TYR A 130 -3.68 -6.87 8.14
N ILE A 131 -4.08 -5.66 8.52
CA ILE A 131 -4.63 -5.38 9.85
C ILE A 131 -5.93 -6.17 10.04
N LEU A 132 -6.83 -6.17 9.05
CA LEU A 132 -8.07 -6.93 9.09
C LEU A 132 -7.81 -8.43 9.25
N PHE A 133 -6.89 -9.00 8.47
CA PHE A 133 -6.49 -10.41 8.61
C PHE A 133 -5.90 -10.70 9.99
N TYR A 134 -5.07 -9.81 10.53
CA TYR A 134 -4.53 -9.97 11.88
C TYR A 134 -5.62 -9.95 12.96
N LEU A 135 -6.62 -9.08 12.82
CA LEU A 135 -7.78 -9.02 13.72
C LEU A 135 -8.62 -10.30 13.62
N ILE A 136 -8.94 -10.76 12.40
CA ILE A 136 -9.66 -12.01 12.16
C ILE A 136 -8.90 -13.18 12.78
N TYR A 137 -7.59 -13.28 12.56
CA TYR A 137 -6.74 -14.31 13.17
C TYR A 137 -6.81 -14.31 14.70
N THR A 138 -6.83 -13.12 15.30
CA THR A 138 -6.88 -12.96 16.76
C THR A 138 -8.24 -13.36 17.34
N ILE A 139 -9.34 -13.07 16.61
CA ILE A 139 -10.71 -13.36 17.06
C ILE A 139 -11.12 -14.82 16.77
N THR A 140 -10.76 -15.34 15.60
CA THR A 140 -11.11 -16.69 15.11
C THR A 140 -9.86 -17.35 14.51
N PRO A 141 -8.98 -17.93 15.34
CA PRO A 141 -7.81 -18.62 14.84
C PRO A 141 -8.23 -19.79 13.94
N PRO A 142 -7.61 -19.96 12.75
CA PRO A 142 -7.97 -21.04 11.83
C PRO A 142 -7.89 -22.41 12.50
N PRO A 143 -8.84 -23.33 12.24
CA PRO A 143 -8.90 -24.64 12.91
C PRO A 143 -7.63 -25.50 12.72
N GLY A 144 -6.86 -25.27 11.64
CA GLY A 144 -5.57 -25.94 11.41
C GLY A 144 -4.45 -25.53 12.39
N ILE A 145 -4.51 -24.35 12.99
CA ILE A 145 -3.49 -23.82 13.91
C ILE A 145 -3.78 -24.20 15.37
N LEU A 146 -5.06 -24.35 15.73
CA LEU A 146 -5.49 -24.85 17.05
C LEU A 146 -4.95 -26.26 17.36
N ARG A 147 -4.65 -27.07 16.32
CA ARG A 147 -3.95 -28.36 16.49
C ARG A 147 -2.52 -28.21 17.01
N ASN A 148 -1.76 -27.21 16.54
CA ASN A 148 -0.39 -26.97 16.98
C ASN A 148 -0.30 -26.27 18.34
N LEU A 149 -1.33 -25.52 18.74
CA LEU A 149 -1.38 -24.91 20.07
C LEU A 149 -1.78 -25.92 21.16
N LYS A 150 -2.61 -26.92 20.84
CA LYS A 150 -2.94 -28.02 21.76
C LYS A 150 -1.78 -29.01 21.97
N THR A 151 -0.89 -29.17 20.99
CA THR A 151 0.32 -30.02 21.15
C THR A 151 1.43 -29.33 21.96
N ILE A 152 1.44 -28.00 22.07
CA ILE A 152 2.41 -27.24 22.89
C ILE A 152 1.91 -27.05 24.34
N ARG A 153 0.60 -27.25 24.60
CA ARG A 153 0.03 -27.28 25.96
C ARG A 153 -0.63 -28.64 26.30
N PRO A 154 0.09 -29.77 26.34
CA PRO A 154 -0.47 -30.99 26.91
C PRO A 154 -0.43 -31.03 28.45
N HIS A 155 0.37 -30.20 29.13
CA HIS A 155 0.50 -30.24 30.59
C HIS A 155 0.70 -28.84 31.20
N MET A 156 -0.40 -28.19 31.54
CA MET A 156 -0.53 -27.33 32.73
C MET A 156 -1.92 -27.54 33.31
#